data_AF-A0A6A4WVX0-F1
#
_entry.id   AF-A0A6A4WVX0-F1
#
_cell.length_a   1.000
_cell.length_b   1.000
_cell.length_c   1.000
_cell.angle_alpha   90.00
_cell.angle_beta   90.00
_cell.angle_gamma   90.00
#
_symmetry.space_group_name_H-M   'P 1'
#
loop_
_entity.id
_entity.type
_entity.pdbx_description
1 polymer ?
#
loop_
_entity_poly.entity_id
_entity_poly.type
_entity_poly.pdbx_seq_one_letter_code
_entity_poly.pdbx_strand_id
1 'polypeptide(L)'
;MGRITHLLTVLLLCVLPALCQHVRHPQHYCRLSQEHQLCNRRPPSSSCGRLLWRGTTLQQRKHVLEMHNVIRSQVARGNVQGFDGFLPPAADMIELTDIFCNYGGVGNVVDHPVYQRGPPCSRCPPGTHCSPVFPGLCAPNKA
;
A
#
# COMPACT_ATOMS: atom_id res chain seq x y z
N MET A 1 49.12 30.58 2.21
CA MET A 1 48.32 29.71 3.11
C MET A 1 46.87 29.55 2.68
N GLY A 2 46.18 30.60 2.18
CA GLY A 2 44.76 30.52 1.79
C GLY A 2 44.39 29.61 0.60
N ARG A 3 45.26 29.46 -0.41
CA ARG A 3 44.92 28.65 -1.60
C ARG A 3 44.84 27.14 -1.33
N ILE A 4 45.68 26.64 -0.43
CA ILE A 4 45.71 25.21 -0.04
C ILE A 4 44.54 24.89 0.88
N THR A 5 44.22 25.79 1.82
CA THR A 5 43.03 25.63 2.68
C THR A 5 41.73 25.70 1.87
N HIS A 6 41.64 26.57 0.86
CA HIS A 6 40.50 26.60 -0.07
C HIS A 6 40.40 25.35 -0.96
N LEU A 7 41.52 24.83 -1.47
CA LEU A 7 41.51 23.57 -2.23
C LEU A 7 41.09 22.39 -1.37
N LEU A 8 41.57 22.29 -0.12
CA LEU A 8 41.18 21.24 0.81
C LEU A 8 39.70 21.34 1.23
N THR A 9 39.17 22.55 1.47
CA THR A 9 37.74 22.72 1.80
C THR A 9 36.83 22.43 0.61
N VAL A 10 37.20 22.82 -0.62
CA VAL A 10 36.46 22.46 -1.83
C VAL A 10 36.50 20.95 -2.07
N LEU A 11 37.65 20.30 -1.87
CA LEU A 11 37.76 18.84 -1.99
C LEU A 11 36.86 18.12 -0.97
N LEU A 12 36.84 18.57 0.29
CA LEU A 12 36.00 18.00 1.35
C LEU A 12 34.50 18.17 1.03
N LEU A 13 34.09 19.35 0.56
CA LEU A 13 32.71 19.67 0.18
C LEU A 13 32.23 18.91 -1.06
N CYS A 14 33.13 18.56 -1.99
CA CYS A 14 32.78 17.79 -3.19
C CYS A 14 32.81 16.26 -2.96
N VAL A 15 33.68 15.76 -2.08
CA VAL A 15 33.84 14.30 -1.85
C VAL A 15 32.83 13.75 -0.85
N LEU A 16 32.43 14.53 0.18
CA LEU A 16 31.40 14.13 1.16
C LEU A 16 30.02 13.80 0.53
N PRO A 17 29.46 14.59 -0.41
CA PRO A 17 28.20 14.24 -1.06
C PRO A 17 28.33 13.10 -2.08
N ALA A 18 29.52 12.88 -2.67
CA ALA A 18 29.77 11.76 -3.58
C ALA A 18 29.80 10.41 -2.85
N LEU A 19 30.30 10.38 -1.61
CA LEU A 19 30.24 9.20 -0.73
C LEU A 19 28.84 8.92 -0.18
N CYS A 20 27.92 9.89 -0.26
CA CYS A 20 26.54 9.77 0.25
C CYS A 20 25.52 9.39 -0.85
N GLN A 21 25.98 8.92 -2.02
CA GLN A 21 25.12 8.30 -3.03
C GLN A 21 24.67 6.90 -2.58
N HIS A 22 24.02 6.82 -1.41
CA HIS A 22 23.22 5.65 -1.09
C HIS A 22 22.06 5.59 -2.08
N VAL A 23 22.12 4.61 -2.98
CA VAL A 23 20.98 4.14 -3.76
C VAL A 23 19.81 3.95 -2.79
N ARG A 24 18.74 4.73 -2.93
CA ARG A 24 17.51 4.58 -2.14
C ARG A 24 16.81 3.28 -2.56
N HIS A 25 17.31 2.14 -2.08
CA HIS A 25 16.55 0.89 -2.10
C HIS A 25 15.26 1.07 -1.29
N PRO A 26 14.18 0.29 -1.54
CA PRO A 26 13.00 0.30 -0.69
C PRO A 26 13.36 -0.33 0.67
N GLN A 27 14.06 0.43 1.52
CA GLN A 27 14.70 -0.05 2.76
C GLN A 27 13.71 -0.71 3.73
N HIS A 28 12.40 -0.42 3.59
CA HIS A 28 11.39 -1.04 4.41
C HIS A 28 11.30 -2.55 4.21
N TYR A 29 11.27 -3.03 2.96
CA TYR A 29 11.04 -4.46 2.73
C TYR A 29 12.27 -5.33 3.00
N CYS A 30 13.47 -4.78 2.80
CA CYS A 30 14.73 -5.49 3.12
C CYS A 30 14.94 -5.69 4.62
N ARG A 31 14.32 -4.85 5.46
CA ARG A 31 14.31 -5.03 6.91
C ARG A 31 13.38 -6.16 7.36
N LEU A 32 12.33 -6.46 6.60
CA LEU A 32 11.43 -7.58 6.89
C LEU A 32 12.11 -8.91 6.55
N SER A 33 12.71 -8.99 5.36
CA SER A 33 13.51 -10.12 4.91
C SER A 33 14.34 -9.69 3.70
N GLN A 34 15.60 -10.13 3.65
CA GLN A 34 16.46 -9.92 2.49
C GLN A 34 15.96 -10.67 1.24
N GLU A 35 15.19 -11.74 1.43
CA GLU A 35 14.55 -12.51 0.36
C GLU A 35 13.18 -11.94 -0.05
N HIS A 36 12.71 -10.85 0.57
CA HIS A 36 11.41 -10.27 0.22
C HIS A 36 11.39 -9.83 -1.24
N GLN A 37 10.35 -10.20 -1.99
CA GLN A 37 10.25 -9.94 -3.45
C GLN A 37 10.36 -8.46 -3.82
N LEU A 38 9.89 -7.56 -2.95
CA LEU A 38 10.04 -6.10 -3.12
C LEU A 38 11.37 -5.53 -2.63
N CYS A 39 12.15 -6.27 -1.83
CA CYS A 39 13.53 -5.93 -1.48
C CYS A 39 14.45 -6.30 -2.64
N ASN A 40 14.42 -7.58 -3.04
CA ASN A 40 15.20 -8.12 -4.14
C ASN A 40 14.33 -8.22 -5.39
N ARG A 41 14.05 -7.08 -6.02
CA ARG A 41 13.24 -7.03 -7.25
C ARG A 41 14.01 -7.65 -8.41
N ARG A 42 13.84 -8.96 -8.59
CA ARG A 42 14.44 -9.70 -9.70
C ARG A 42 13.68 -9.40 -11.00
N PRO A 43 14.37 -9.39 -12.16
CA PRO A 43 13.70 -9.43 -13.44
C PRO A 43 12.82 -10.69 -13.54
N PRO A 44 11.83 -10.70 -14.45
CA PRO A 44 11.04 -11.91 -14.70
C PRO A 44 11.98 -13.07 -15.09
N SER A 45 11.69 -14.27 -14.58
CA SER A 45 12.53 -15.43 -14.85
C SER A 45 12.49 -15.83 -16.32
N SER A 46 13.48 -16.60 -16.77
CA SER A 46 13.49 -17.21 -18.09
C SER A 46 12.25 -18.09 -18.34
N SER A 47 11.64 -18.63 -17.28
CA SER A 47 10.37 -19.38 -17.33
C SER A 47 9.19 -18.57 -17.86
N CYS A 48 9.23 -17.22 -17.79
CA CYS A 48 8.19 -16.38 -18.37
C CYS A 48 8.22 -16.35 -19.91
N GLY A 49 9.29 -16.86 -20.55
CA GLY A 49 9.45 -16.83 -22.00
C GLY A 49 9.46 -15.41 -22.57
N ARG A 50 8.77 -15.19 -23.70
CA ARG A 50 8.62 -13.86 -24.30
C ARG A 50 7.54 -13.06 -23.58
N LEU A 51 7.96 -12.04 -22.83
CA LEU A 51 7.03 -11.08 -22.24
C LEU A 51 6.32 -10.28 -23.32
N LEU A 52 5.00 -10.38 -23.38
CA LEU A 52 4.18 -9.59 -24.29
C LEU A 52 3.93 -8.19 -23.71
N TRP A 53 3.70 -8.10 -22.40
CA TRP A 53 3.45 -6.85 -21.72
C TRP A 53 3.63 -6.97 -20.20
N ARG A 54 3.93 -5.86 -19.55
CA ARG A 54 4.06 -5.74 -18.09
C ARG A 54 3.47 -4.42 -17.64
N GLY A 55 2.64 -4.44 -16.61
CA GLY A 55 2.12 -3.24 -15.96
C GLY A 55 0.60 -3.25 -15.84
N THR A 56 0.01 -2.06 -15.71
CA THR A 56 -1.43 -1.77 -15.74
C THR A 56 -1.62 -0.33 -16.17
N THR A 57 -2.61 -0.06 -17.03
CA THR A 57 -2.98 1.30 -17.42
C THR A 57 -3.75 2.01 -16.31
N LEU A 58 -3.76 3.34 -16.28
CA LEU A 58 -4.52 4.09 -15.25
C LEU A 58 -6.00 3.70 -15.19
N GLN A 59 -6.62 3.43 -16.33
CA GLN A 59 -8.02 2.98 -16.40
C GLN A 59 -8.20 1.59 -15.78
N GLN A 60 -7.32 0.63 -16.10
CA GLN A 60 -7.33 -0.70 -15.49
C GLN A 60 -7.13 -0.59 -13.97
N ARG A 61 -6.22 0.30 -13.54
CA ARG A 61 -5.95 0.51 -12.12
C ARG A 61 -7.17 1.05 -11.38
N LYS A 62 -7.81 2.07 -11.95
CA LYS A 62 -9.04 2.66 -11.41
C LYS A 62 -10.17 1.64 -11.35
N HIS A 63 -10.34 0.84 -12.41
CA HIS A 63 -11.38 -0.18 -12.45
C HIS A 63 -11.20 -1.24 -11.37
N VAL A 64 -9.96 -1.72 -11.16
CA VAL A 64 -9.67 -2.67 -10.08
C VAL A 64 -9.96 -2.05 -8.72
N LEU A 65 -9.53 -0.80 -8.47
CA LEU A 65 -9.78 -0.10 -7.21
C LEU A 65 -11.29 0.05 -6.92
N GLU A 66 -12.04 0.47 -7.93
CA GLU A 66 -13.50 0.63 -7.85
C GLU A 66 -14.20 -0.70 -7.54
N MET A 67 -13.83 -1.78 -8.24
CA MET A 67 -14.37 -3.11 -7.98
C MET A 67 -14.09 -3.59 -6.55
N HIS A 68 -12.92 -3.29 -5.99
CA HIS A 68 -12.63 -3.60 -4.59
C HIS A 68 -13.54 -2.81 -3.64
N ASN A 69 -13.73 -1.51 -3.86
CA ASN A 69 -14.62 -0.71 -3.01
C ASN A 69 -16.08 -1.12 -3.13
N VAL A 70 -16.54 -1.58 -4.30
CA VAL A 70 -17.88 -2.16 -4.47
C VAL A 70 -18.06 -3.39 -3.56
N ILE A 71 -17.13 -4.36 -3.64
CA ILE A 71 -17.21 -5.57 -2.82
C ILE A 71 -17.08 -5.24 -1.34
N ARG A 72 -16.15 -4.36 -0.96
CA ARG A 72 -15.98 -3.92 0.43
C ARG A 72 -17.26 -3.25 0.97
N SER A 73 -17.93 -2.44 0.17
CA SER A 73 -19.22 -1.83 0.55
C SER A 73 -20.31 -2.89 0.73
N GLN A 74 -20.33 -3.94 -0.09
CA GLN A 74 -21.26 -5.07 0.10
C GLN A 74 -20.98 -5.81 1.41
N VAL A 75 -19.71 -6.11 1.72
CA VAL A 75 -19.32 -6.73 3.00
C VAL A 75 -19.72 -5.85 4.18
N ALA A 76 -19.42 -4.54 4.12
CA ALA A 76 -19.72 -3.61 5.20
C ALA A 76 -21.22 -3.58 5.54
N ARG A 77 -22.08 -3.76 4.54
CA ARG A 77 -23.54 -3.79 4.69
C ARG A 77 -24.09 -5.17 5.06
N GLY A 78 -23.26 -6.20 5.15
CA GLY A 78 -23.70 -7.58 5.40
C GLY A 78 -24.40 -8.24 4.21
N ASN A 79 -24.13 -7.77 2.98
CA ASN A 79 -24.80 -8.24 1.76
C ASN A 79 -23.99 -9.29 0.98
N VAL A 80 -22.97 -9.90 1.60
CA VAL A 80 -22.10 -10.90 0.98
C VAL A 80 -22.30 -12.25 1.66
N GLN A 81 -22.51 -13.31 0.89
CA GLN A 81 -22.57 -14.67 1.40
C GLN A 81 -21.17 -15.15 1.81
N GLY A 82 -21.05 -15.63 3.04
CA GLY A 82 -19.92 -16.38 3.56
C GLY A 82 -20.21 -17.88 3.61
N PHE A 83 -19.34 -18.62 4.29
CA PHE A 83 -19.47 -20.07 4.44
C PHE A 83 -20.73 -20.49 5.24
N ASP A 84 -21.08 -19.72 6.27
CA ASP A 84 -22.19 -20.01 7.19
C ASP A 84 -23.23 -18.87 7.20
N GLY A 85 -23.81 -18.61 6.03
CA GLY A 85 -24.77 -17.51 5.84
C GLY A 85 -24.09 -16.21 5.43
N PHE A 86 -24.70 -15.06 5.72
CA PHE A 86 -24.13 -13.76 5.35
C PHE A 86 -22.97 -13.37 6.25
N LEU A 87 -21.94 -12.74 5.67
CA LEU A 87 -20.88 -12.11 6.43
C LEU A 87 -21.46 -10.99 7.33
N PRO A 88 -20.99 -10.84 8.58
CA PRO A 88 -21.49 -9.80 9.46
C PRO A 88 -21.17 -8.39 8.91
N PRO A 89 -22.04 -7.39 9.13
CA PRO A 89 -21.76 -6.02 8.71
C PRO A 89 -20.56 -5.45 9.45
N ALA A 90 -19.85 -4.54 8.80
CA ALA A 90 -18.62 -3.95 9.28
C ALA A 90 -18.81 -2.48 9.67
N ALA A 91 -18.41 -2.13 10.88
CA ALA A 91 -18.53 -0.79 11.42
C ALA A 91 -17.43 0.18 10.95
N ASP A 92 -16.27 -0.36 10.54
CA ASP A 92 -15.02 0.36 10.32
C ASP A 92 -14.35 0.07 8.97
N MET A 93 -15.11 -0.45 7.99
CA MET A 93 -14.55 -0.86 6.70
C MET A 93 -14.04 0.35 5.89
N ILE A 94 -12.74 0.45 5.66
CA ILE A 94 -12.11 1.59 4.94
C ILE A 94 -12.39 1.59 3.43
N GLU A 95 -12.57 2.77 2.83
CA GLU A 95 -12.51 2.99 1.38
C GLU A 95 -11.06 3.02 0.89
N LEU A 96 -10.73 2.21 -0.11
CA LEU A 96 -9.39 2.17 -0.67
C LEU A 96 -9.20 3.33 -1.66
N THR A 97 -8.11 4.09 -1.49
CA THR A 97 -7.68 5.16 -2.40
C THR A 97 -6.53 4.75 -3.31
N ASP A 98 -5.77 3.73 -2.90
CA ASP A 98 -4.59 3.26 -3.60
C ASP A 98 -4.83 1.86 -4.16
N ILE A 99 -4.46 1.65 -5.42
CA ILE A 99 -4.51 0.31 -6.04
C ILE A 99 -3.48 -0.65 -5.42
N PHE A 100 -2.40 -0.13 -4.85
CA PHE A 100 -1.34 -0.97 -4.32
C PHE A 100 -1.65 -1.37 -2.88
N CYS A 101 -2.10 -2.60 -2.70
CA CYS A 101 -2.10 -3.21 -1.38
C CYS A 101 -0.65 -3.58 -1.02
N ASN A 102 -0.05 -2.82 -0.10
CA ASN A 102 1.25 -3.16 0.46
C ASN A 102 1.08 -4.20 1.57
N TYR A 103 1.34 -5.47 1.24
CA TYR A 103 1.30 -6.58 2.21
C TYR A 103 2.63 -6.84 2.93
N GLY A 104 3.61 -5.91 2.85
CA GLY A 104 4.85 -6.04 3.62
C GLY A 104 4.68 -5.74 5.11
N GLY A 105 3.60 -5.07 5.51
CA GLY A 105 3.25 -4.92 6.92
C GLY A 105 2.53 -6.15 7.48
N VAL A 106 1.73 -5.94 8.52
CA VAL A 106 0.80 -6.94 9.06
C VAL A 106 -0.44 -6.99 8.16
N GLY A 107 -0.86 -8.19 7.77
CA GLY A 107 -2.10 -8.44 7.03
C GLY A 107 -3.20 -9.01 7.93
N ASN A 108 -3.98 -9.95 7.40
CA ASN A 108 -4.88 -10.74 8.23
C ASN A 108 -4.05 -11.64 9.16
N VAL A 109 -4.32 -11.57 10.46
CA VAL A 109 -3.68 -12.43 11.46
C VAL A 109 -4.69 -13.49 11.90
N VAL A 110 -4.23 -14.73 12.05
CA VAL A 110 -5.06 -15.82 12.58
C VAL A 110 -5.65 -15.39 13.92
N ASP A 111 -6.93 -15.71 14.16
CA ASP A 111 -7.71 -15.33 15.34
C ASP A 111 -7.94 -13.82 15.56
N HIS A 112 -7.50 -12.96 14.64
CA HIS A 112 -7.86 -11.53 14.66
C HIS A 112 -8.94 -11.21 13.62
N PRO A 113 -9.94 -10.38 13.97
CA PRO A 113 -10.99 -10.00 13.04
C PRO A 113 -10.44 -9.14 11.91
N VAL A 114 -10.93 -9.39 10.69
CA VAL A 114 -10.57 -8.57 9.50
C VAL A 114 -11.17 -7.15 9.58
N TYR A 115 -12.29 -7.00 10.29
CA TYR A 115 -12.99 -5.73 10.55
C TYR A 115 -13.80 -5.84 11.84
N GLN A 116 -14.19 -4.70 12.43
CA GLN A 116 -15.09 -4.68 13.59
C GLN A 116 -16.54 -4.87 13.15
N ARG A 117 -17.23 -5.83 13.76
CA ARG A 117 -18.67 -6.05 13.52
C ARG A 117 -19.49 -4.87 14.05
N GLY A 118 -20.51 -4.46 13.30
CA GLY A 118 -21.49 -3.46 13.74
C GLY A 118 -22.20 -2.78 12.58
N PRO A 119 -23.10 -1.83 12.85
CA PRO A 119 -23.78 -1.07 11.79
C PRO A 119 -22.76 -0.38 10.87
N PRO A 120 -23.00 -0.31 9.54
CA PRO A 120 -22.07 0.29 8.61
C PRO A 120 -21.69 1.73 9.01
N CYS A 121 -20.41 2.09 8.87
CA CYS A 121 -19.86 3.40 9.27
C CYS A 121 -19.97 3.78 10.76
N SER A 122 -20.45 2.90 11.65
CA SER A 122 -20.66 3.27 13.06
C SER A 122 -19.38 3.45 13.88
N ARG A 123 -18.23 3.00 13.37
CA ARG A 123 -16.92 3.10 14.05
C ARG A 123 -15.80 3.44 13.08
N CYS A 124 -16.04 4.39 12.18
CA CYS A 124 -14.98 4.85 11.28
C CYS A 124 -13.74 5.33 12.06
N PRO A 125 -12.53 4.86 11.71
CA PRO A 125 -11.31 5.26 12.41
C PRO A 125 -11.05 6.78 12.33
N PRO A 126 -10.26 7.34 13.25
CA PRO A 126 -9.89 8.76 13.22
C PRO A 126 -9.31 9.18 11.87
N GLY A 127 -9.70 10.36 11.39
CA GLY A 127 -9.28 10.87 10.08
C GLY A 127 -10.09 10.33 8.90
N THR A 128 -11.16 9.56 9.17
CA THR A 128 -12.10 9.06 8.16
C THR A 128 -13.54 9.44 8.48
N HIS A 129 -14.41 9.43 7.49
CA HIS A 129 -15.85 9.71 7.59
C HIS A 129 -16.63 8.72 6.73
N CYS A 130 -17.95 8.60 6.93
CA CYS A 130 -18.74 7.71 6.10
C CYS A 130 -18.73 8.17 4.64
N SER A 131 -18.38 7.26 3.73
CA SER A 131 -18.21 7.55 2.31
C SER A 131 -19.53 7.93 1.65
N PRO A 132 -19.59 9.06 0.92
CA PRO A 132 -20.76 9.41 0.13
C PRO A 132 -20.85 8.61 -1.18
N VAL A 133 -19.76 7.96 -1.60
CA VAL A 133 -19.67 7.24 -2.88
C VAL A 133 -19.91 5.73 -2.69
N PHE A 134 -19.36 5.16 -1.62
CA PHE A 134 -19.44 3.74 -1.32
C PHE A 134 -20.15 3.51 0.02
N PRO A 135 -21.47 3.27 0.04
CA PRO A 135 -22.25 3.15 1.27
C PRO A 135 -21.66 2.14 2.25
N GLY A 136 -21.50 2.54 3.51
CA GLY A 136 -20.96 1.70 4.58
C GLY A 136 -19.43 1.69 4.67
N LEU A 137 -18.71 2.33 3.75
CA LEU A 137 -17.26 2.50 3.86
C LEU A 137 -16.87 3.77 4.59
N CYS A 138 -15.68 3.77 5.18
CA CYS A 138 -15.05 4.92 5.80
C CYS A 138 -14.03 5.54 4.82
N ALA A 139 -14.40 6.66 4.22
CA ALA A 139 -13.57 7.43 3.32
C ALA A 139 -12.56 8.28 4.11
N PRO A 140 -11.30 8.41 3.67
CA PRO A 140 -10.37 9.36 4.25
C PRO A 140 -10.90 10.78 4.09
N ASN A 141 -10.66 11.63 5.08
CA ASN A 141 -10.91 13.06 4.93
C ASN A 141 -10.07 13.56 3.75
N LYS A 142 -10.69 14.31 2.82
CA LYS A 142 -9.94 14.98 1.77
C LYS A 142 -9.02 16.00 2.45
N ALA A 143 -7.71 15.87 2.22
CA ALA A 143 -6.73 16.87 2.60
C ALA A 143 -6.94 18.17 1.80
#